data_AF-A0A8J6IPE6-F1
#
_entry.id   AF-A0A8J6IPE6-F1
#
_cell.length_a   1.000
_cell.length_b   1.000
_cell.length_c   1.000
_cell.angle_alpha   90.00
_cell.angle_beta   90.00
_cell.angle_gamma   90.00
#
_symmetry.space_group_name_H-M   'P 1'
#
loop_
_entity.id
_entity.type
_entity.pdbx_description
1 polymer ?
#
loop_
_entity_poly.entity_id
_entity_poly.type
_entity_poly.pdbx_seq_one_letter_code
_entity_poly.pdbx_strand_id
1 'polypeptide(L)'
;MSGQTEYFGLHKPDPEDFYDIGRQNANADTMDAALQRVRQTAEAAIPAAQKGQPGGVAATEHQHRRADISDFPTALPADGGNAATVGGKTAGEFAAAVHTHQRAGITDFAHTHPKSQITDFPAAIKNPYALTIQVNGVPQTTYTGASAQSFNITPEKIGAMATSAISSGSNANGRWIKFPGGFMIVFQTVTFQNVRCDHQWGNIFTSANDIRNMPNFPLAFSAPPVITRSLSPMGTGDCWLMTKDTNPVVDYRVTSGGFQIARGSHSDYITVTLSVIAMGPY
;
A
#
# COMPACT_ATOMS: atom_id res chain seq x y z
N MET A 1 -67.73 -94.11 57.66
CA MET A 1 -68.10 -93.29 56.47
C MET A 1 -66.90 -92.41 56.15
N SER A 2 -66.63 -92.10 54.87
CA SER A 2 -65.55 -91.17 54.50
C SER A 2 -65.75 -89.83 55.22
N GLY A 3 -64.72 -89.29 55.88
CA GLY A 3 -64.77 -88.02 56.61
C GLY A 3 -64.82 -86.77 55.71
N GLN A 4 -64.85 -86.97 54.39
CA GLN A 4 -64.99 -85.92 53.39
C GLN A 4 -65.93 -86.36 52.25
N THR A 5 -66.51 -85.37 51.57
CA THR A 5 -67.27 -85.57 50.33
C THR A 5 -66.33 -85.95 49.16
N GLU A 6 -66.87 -86.53 48.10
CA GLU A 6 -66.09 -87.18 47.03
C GLU A 6 -65.41 -86.20 46.07
N TYR A 7 -66.10 -85.14 45.64
CA TYR A 7 -65.67 -84.28 44.53
C TYR A 7 -64.90 -83.04 44.99
N PHE A 8 -65.35 -82.38 46.07
CA PHE A 8 -64.71 -81.17 46.58
C PHE A 8 -64.07 -81.36 47.96
N GLY A 9 -64.08 -82.59 48.51
CA GLY A 9 -63.37 -82.90 49.75
C GLY A 9 -63.89 -82.14 50.97
N LEU A 10 -65.17 -81.77 50.99
CA LEU A 10 -65.77 -81.01 52.08
C LEU A 10 -65.81 -81.86 53.34
N HIS A 11 -65.32 -81.33 54.46
CA HIS A 11 -65.24 -82.08 55.71
C HIS A 11 -66.63 -82.35 56.29
N LYS A 12 -66.88 -83.62 56.64
CA LYS A 12 -68.07 -84.07 57.35
C LYS A 12 -67.77 -84.06 58.85
N PRO A 13 -68.62 -83.42 59.67
CA PRO A 13 -68.44 -83.43 61.13
C PRO A 13 -68.43 -84.86 61.69
N ASP A 14 -67.92 -85.00 62.91
CA ASP A 14 -67.87 -86.27 63.65
C ASP A 14 -69.11 -86.45 64.54
N PRO A 15 -69.49 -87.69 64.94
CA PRO A 15 -70.74 -88.01 65.66
C PRO A 15 -71.03 -87.20 66.92
N GLU A 16 -70.01 -86.59 67.50
CA GLU A 16 -70.06 -85.80 68.72
C GLU A 16 -70.47 -84.34 68.48
N ASP A 17 -70.41 -83.87 67.24
CA ASP A 17 -70.58 -82.45 66.89
C ASP A 17 -72.05 -82.01 66.77
N PHE A 18 -72.98 -82.91 66.43
CA PHE A 18 -74.39 -82.57 66.16
C PHE A 18 -75.38 -83.71 66.49
N TYR A 19 -76.61 -83.35 66.89
CA TYR A 19 -77.66 -84.29 67.33
C TYR A 19 -78.23 -85.21 66.21
N ASP A 20 -78.16 -84.83 64.93
CA ASP A 20 -78.60 -85.63 63.77
C ASP A 20 -77.57 -85.57 62.64
N ILE A 21 -76.41 -86.14 62.92
CA ILE A 21 -75.25 -86.13 62.02
C ILE A 21 -75.48 -86.84 60.68
N GLY A 22 -76.29 -87.90 60.68
CA GLY A 22 -76.56 -88.68 59.47
C GLY A 22 -77.18 -87.81 58.38
N ARG A 23 -78.14 -86.96 58.76
CA ARG A 23 -78.80 -86.03 57.84
C ARG A 23 -77.85 -84.94 57.35
N GLN A 24 -76.99 -84.43 58.22
CA GLN A 24 -76.05 -83.36 57.86
C GLN A 24 -74.97 -83.86 56.90
N ASN A 25 -74.45 -85.06 57.14
CA ASN A 25 -73.48 -85.71 56.24
C ASN A 25 -74.11 -86.06 54.88
N ALA A 26 -75.37 -86.51 54.86
CA ALA A 26 -76.10 -86.74 53.61
C ALA A 26 -76.35 -85.44 52.81
N ASN A 27 -76.65 -84.32 53.49
CA ASN A 27 -76.77 -83.02 52.85
C ASN A 27 -75.45 -82.55 52.24
N ALA A 28 -74.32 -82.76 52.93
CA ALA A 28 -72.99 -82.43 52.43
C ALA A 28 -72.66 -83.20 51.14
N ASP A 29 -72.93 -84.50 51.10
CA ASP A 29 -72.77 -85.31 49.88
C ASP A 29 -73.67 -84.83 48.73
N THR A 30 -74.91 -84.47 49.05
CA THR A 30 -75.86 -83.97 48.05
C THR A 30 -75.41 -82.64 47.46
N MET A 31 -74.90 -81.72 48.29
CA MET A 31 -74.35 -80.44 47.84
C MET A 31 -73.10 -80.63 46.98
N ASP A 32 -72.20 -81.51 47.39
CA ASP A 32 -70.97 -81.82 46.68
C ASP A 32 -71.26 -82.36 45.26
N ALA A 33 -72.19 -83.32 45.16
CA ALA A 33 -72.65 -83.86 43.87
C ALA A 33 -73.41 -82.81 43.02
N ALA A 34 -74.14 -81.88 43.64
CA ALA A 34 -74.81 -80.81 42.94
C ALA A 34 -73.81 -79.78 42.39
N LEU A 35 -72.82 -79.38 43.19
CA LEU A 35 -71.73 -78.49 42.77
C LEU A 35 -70.92 -79.11 41.63
N GLN A 36 -70.72 -80.43 41.64
CA GLN A 36 -69.99 -81.11 40.58
C GLN A 36 -70.78 -81.09 39.27
N ARG A 37 -72.10 -81.26 39.33
CA ARG A 37 -72.97 -81.09 38.16
C ARG A 37 -72.97 -79.66 37.63
N VAL A 38 -72.95 -78.65 38.50
CA VAL A 38 -72.82 -77.26 38.08
C VAL A 38 -71.47 -77.02 37.39
N ARG A 39 -70.37 -77.54 37.95
CA ARG A 39 -69.03 -77.45 37.34
C ARG A 39 -69.00 -78.11 35.96
N GLN A 40 -69.49 -79.33 35.84
CA GLN A 40 -69.54 -80.06 34.57
C GLN A 40 -70.46 -79.36 33.55
N THR A 41 -71.58 -78.80 34.01
CA THR A 41 -72.47 -77.99 33.15
C THR A 41 -71.79 -76.69 32.72
N ALA A 42 -71.06 -76.02 33.61
CA ALA A 42 -70.30 -74.80 33.28
C ALA A 42 -69.17 -75.08 32.28
N GLU A 43 -68.43 -76.17 32.46
CA GLU A 43 -67.38 -76.62 31.54
C GLU A 43 -67.97 -77.04 30.17
N ALA A 44 -69.13 -77.71 30.15
CA ALA A 44 -69.84 -78.08 28.93
C ALA A 44 -70.59 -76.90 28.26
N ALA A 45 -70.96 -75.87 29.04
CA ALA A 45 -71.65 -74.68 28.57
C ALA A 45 -70.69 -73.54 28.17
N ILE A 46 -69.38 -73.80 28.03
CA ILE A 46 -68.48 -72.98 27.21
C ILE A 46 -68.61 -73.50 25.78
N PRO A 47 -69.43 -72.89 24.90
CA PRO A 47 -69.45 -73.29 23.50
C PRO A 47 -68.08 -72.92 22.90
N ALA A 48 -67.58 -73.73 21.97
CA ALA A 48 -66.34 -73.50 21.24
C ALA A 48 -66.24 -72.14 20.47
N ALA A 49 -67.23 -71.27 20.62
CA ALA A 49 -67.41 -69.99 19.93
C ALA A 49 -66.72 -68.78 20.59
N GLN A 50 -65.92 -68.95 21.64
CA GLN A 50 -65.12 -67.86 22.24
C GLN A 50 -63.60 -68.02 22.07
N LYS A 51 -63.17 -68.69 21.00
CA LYS A 51 -61.75 -68.77 20.61
C LYS A 51 -61.40 -67.57 19.70
N GLY A 52 -61.32 -66.36 20.25
CA GLY A 52 -60.96 -65.19 19.44
C GLY A 52 -61.27 -63.79 19.98
N GLN A 53 -61.40 -63.56 21.28
CA GLN A 53 -61.42 -62.19 21.83
C GLN A 53 -60.10 -61.83 22.55
N PRO A 54 -59.67 -60.56 22.51
CA PRO A 54 -58.34 -60.14 22.94
C PRO A 54 -58.23 -60.20 24.46
N GLY A 55 -57.30 -61.00 24.98
CA GLY A 55 -57.07 -61.14 26.43
C GLY A 55 -56.80 -62.57 26.91
N GLY A 56 -57.04 -63.59 26.06
CA GLY A 56 -56.51 -64.93 26.31
C GLY A 56 -55.06 -65.01 25.84
N VAL A 57 -54.11 -65.22 26.75
CA VAL A 57 -52.72 -65.53 26.35
C VAL A 57 -52.75 -66.79 25.50
N ALA A 58 -52.46 -66.65 24.21
CA ALA A 58 -52.16 -67.79 23.36
C ALA A 58 -50.94 -68.54 23.93
N ALA A 59 -50.85 -69.85 23.66
CA ALA A 59 -49.69 -70.63 24.05
C ALA A 59 -48.38 -69.95 23.60
N THR A 60 -47.34 -70.06 24.43
CA THR A 60 -46.03 -69.38 24.25
C THR A 60 -45.46 -69.51 22.83
N GLU A 61 -45.80 -70.59 22.13
CA GLU A 61 -45.54 -70.74 20.71
C GLU A 61 -46.86 -70.95 19.94
N HIS A 62 -47.17 -70.02 19.04
CA HIS A 62 -48.21 -70.18 18.03
C HIS A 62 -47.81 -69.45 16.74
N GLN A 63 -48.41 -69.86 15.62
CA GLN A 63 -48.18 -69.22 14.32
C GLN A 63 -49.44 -68.53 13.81
N HIS A 64 -49.27 -67.41 13.11
CA HIS A 64 -50.33 -66.75 12.35
C HIS A 64 -50.21 -67.11 10.87
N ARG A 65 -51.33 -67.32 10.17
CA ARG A 65 -51.35 -67.30 8.70
C ARG A 65 -51.64 -65.88 8.22
N ARG A 66 -51.13 -65.49 7.05
CA ARG A 66 -51.40 -64.18 6.44
C ARG A 66 -52.91 -63.89 6.36
N ALA A 67 -53.71 -64.91 6.04
CA ALA A 67 -55.17 -64.79 5.93
C ALA A 67 -55.85 -64.44 7.27
N ASP A 68 -55.18 -64.66 8.40
CA ASP A 68 -55.73 -64.43 9.74
C ASP A 68 -55.45 -63.01 10.26
N ILE A 69 -54.73 -62.19 9.49
CA ILE A 69 -54.37 -60.81 9.83
C ILE A 69 -55.18 -59.88 8.93
N SER A 70 -56.27 -59.31 9.47
CA SER A 70 -57.27 -58.56 8.69
C SER A 70 -56.74 -57.25 8.09
N ASP A 71 -55.67 -56.69 8.63
CA ASP A 71 -55.01 -55.46 8.18
C ASP A 71 -53.67 -55.74 7.48
N PHE A 72 -53.39 -56.99 7.12
CA PHE A 72 -52.17 -57.31 6.39
C PHE A 72 -52.20 -56.63 5.02
N PRO A 73 -51.24 -55.75 4.69
CA PRO A 73 -51.24 -55.04 3.42
C PRO A 73 -51.15 -56.03 2.26
N THR A 74 -52.00 -55.85 1.24
CA THR A 74 -52.01 -56.66 0.02
C THR A 74 -50.70 -56.56 -0.77
N ALA A 75 -49.93 -55.48 -0.58
CA ALA A 75 -48.55 -55.33 -1.04
C ALA A 75 -47.76 -54.44 -0.06
N LEU A 76 -46.55 -54.85 0.32
CA LEU A 76 -45.60 -53.94 0.98
C LEU A 76 -44.91 -53.08 -0.09
N PRO A 77 -44.60 -51.80 0.16
CA PRO A 77 -43.92 -50.94 -0.82
C PRO A 77 -42.54 -51.43 -1.29
N ALA A 78 -42.00 -52.50 -0.68
CA ALA A 78 -40.58 -52.84 -0.72
C ALA A 78 -40.25 -54.28 -1.12
N ASP A 79 -41.15 -55.02 -1.79
CA ASP A 79 -40.74 -56.25 -2.51
C ASP A 79 -39.98 -55.91 -3.82
N GLY A 80 -39.22 -54.81 -3.83
CA GLY A 80 -38.52 -54.31 -5.03
C GLY A 80 -39.48 -53.95 -6.17
N GLY A 81 -40.65 -53.40 -5.86
CA GLY A 81 -41.62 -52.94 -6.85
C GLY A 81 -40.97 -52.05 -7.90
N ASN A 82 -41.38 -52.23 -9.16
CA ASN A 82 -41.05 -51.30 -10.24
C ASN A 82 -41.56 -49.88 -9.90
N ALA A 83 -41.04 -48.88 -10.61
CA ALA A 83 -41.18 -47.43 -10.42
C ALA A 83 -42.56 -46.85 -10.03
N ALA A 84 -43.64 -47.62 -10.06
CA ALA A 84 -45.00 -47.22 -9.70
C ALA A 84 -45.16 -46.71 -8.26
N THR A 85 -44.39 -47.21 -7.28
CA THR A 85 -44.46 -46.75 -5.87
C THR A 85 -43.90 -45.34 -5.66
N VAL A 86 -43.16 -44.82 -6.64
CA VAL A 86 -42.61 -43.45 -6.68
C VAL A 86 -43.19 -42.66 -7.87
N GLY A 87 -44.47 -42.90 -8.19
CA GLY A 87 -45.18 -42.15 -9.23
C GLY A 87 -44.73 -42.44 -10.65
N GLY A 88 -44.19 -43.64 -10.91
CA GLY A 88 -43.69 -44.05 -12.21
C GLY A 88 -42.22 -43.70 -12.49
N LYS A 89 -41.50 -43.12 -11.50
CA LYS A 89 -40.09 -42.72 -11.68
C LYS A 89 -39.10 -43.88 -11.57
N THR A 90 -38.34 -44.10 -12.62
CA THR A 90 -37.24 -45.07 -12.72
C THR A 90 -35.99 -44.60 -11.97
N ALA A 91 -35.07 -45.53 -11.65
CA ALA A 91 -33.78 -45.19 -11.02
C ALA A 91 -32.97 -44.13 -11.80
N GLY A 92 -33.11 -44.11 -13.13
CA GLY A 92 -32.48 -43.11 -13.99
C GLY A 92 -33.00 -41.68 -13.76
N GLU A 93 -34.27 -41.52 -13.38
CA GLU A 93 -34.85 -40.20 -13.07
C GLU A 93 -34.39 -39.66 -11.71
N PHE A 94 -33.97 -40.52 -10.78
CA PHE A 94 -33.29 -40.10 -9.54
C PHE A 94 -31.82 -39.75 -9.78
N ALA A 95 -31.13 -40.47 -10.68
CA ALA A 95 -29.76 -40.16 -11.07
C ALA A 95 -29.67 -38.84 -11.87
N ALA A 96 -30.72 -38.50 -12.63
CA ALA A 96 -30.83 -37.25 -13.36
C ALA A 96 -31.19 -36.03 -12.48
N ALA A 97 -31.40 -36.21 -11.18
CA ALA A 97 -31.50 -35.10 -10.24
C ALA A 97 -30.12 -34.43 -10.09
N VAL A 98 -29.77 -33.60 -11.08
CA VAL A 98 -28.65 -32.67 -11.02
C VAL A 98 -28.90 -31.76 -9.84
N HIS A 99 -28.30 -32.06 -8.68
CA HIS A 99 -28.26 -31.13 -7.57
C HIS A 99 -27.00 -30.29 -7.73
N THR A 100 -27.17 -28.97 -7.60
CA THR A 100 -26.07 -28.02 -7.72
C THR A 100 -25.86 -27.36 -6.36
N HIS A 101 -24.60 -27.24 -5.94
CA HIS A 101 -24.25 -26.38 -4.81
C HIS A 101 -24.06 -24.96 -5.33
N GLN A 102 -24.68 -23.99 -4.66
CA GLN A 102 -24.34 -22.60 -4.88
C GLN A 102 -22.95 -22.33 -4.29
N ARG A 103 -22.15 -21.51 -4.97
CA ARG A 103 -20.81 -21.08 -4.50
C ARG A 103 -20.83 -20.58 -3.05
N ALA A 104 -21.92 -19.95 -2.62
CA ALA A 104 -22.12 -19.46 -1.27
C ALA A 104 -22.12 -20.55 -0.18
N GLY A 105 -22.38 -21.82 -0.53
CA GLY A 105 -22.46 -22.94 0.40
C GLY A 105 -21.15 -23.70 0.63
N ILE A 106 -20.03 -23.24 0.05
CA ILE A 106 -18.73 -23.89 0.14
C ILE A 106 -17.74 -22.88 0.72
N THR A 107 -17.31 -23.09 1.97
CA THR A 107 -16.54 -22.11 2.75
C THR A 107 -15.02 -22.27 2.65
N ASP A 108 -14.51 -23.30 1.96
CA ASP A 108 -13.09 -23.63 1.87
C ASP A 108 -12.52 -23.46 0.45
N PHE A 109 -12.74 -22.30 -0.15
CA PHE A 109 -11.92 -21.88 -1.29
C PHE A 109 -10.80 -20.99 -0.79
N ALA A 110 -9.66 -21.58 -0.42
CA ALA A 110 -8.40 -20.85 -0.41
C ALA A 110 -8.24 -20.23 -1.82
N HIS A 111 -8.40 -18.91 -1.94
CA HIS A 111 -8.28 -18.22 -3.21
C HIS A 111 -7.38 -17.01 -3.09
N THR A 112 -6.68 -16.73 -4.19
CA THR A 112 -5.80 -15.59 -4.36
C THR A 112 -6.23 -14.82 -5.59
N HIS A 113 -6.07 -13.50 -5.56
CA HIS A 113 -6.32 -12.65 -6.72
C HIS A 113 -4.99 -12.20 -7.34
N PRO A 114 -4.65 -12.58 -8.58
CA PRO A 114 -3.65 -11.85 -9.33
C PRO A 114 -4.09 -10.40 -9.55
N LYS A 115 -3.12 -9.49 -9.70
CA LYS A 115 -3.38 -8.05 -9.92
C LYS A 115 -4.38 -7.78 -11.05
N SER A 116 -4.37 -8.61 -12.11
CA SER A 116 -5.29 -8.50 -13.25
C SER A 116 -6.78 -8.72 -12.89
N GLN A 117 -7.09 -9.36 -11.76
CA GLN A 117 -8.47 -9.59 -11.29
C GLN A 117 -9.02 -8.43 -10.44
N ILE A 118 -8.18 -7.46 -10.08
CA ILE A 118 -8.57 -6.31 -9.28
C ILE A 118 -8.75 -5.13 -10.23
N THR A 119 -10.00 -4.84 -10.57
CA THR A 119 -10.37 -3.80 -11.54
C THR A 119 -10.30 -2.37 -10.98
N ASP A 120 -10.27 -2.23 -9.66
CA ASP A 120 -10.28 -0.94 -8.95
C ASP A 120 -8.94 -0.64 -8.26
N PHE A 121 -7.83 -1.00 -8.93
CA PHE A 121 -6.52 -0.53 -8.47
C PHE A 121 -6.41 0.98 -8.70
N PRO A 122 -6.05 1.78 -7.68
CA PRO A 122 -5.84 3.19 -7.89
C PRO A 122 -4.70 3.42 -8.89
N ALA A 123 -4.93 4.32 -9.85
CA ALA A 123 -3.92 4.69 -10.85
C ALA A 123 -2.67 5.33 -10.23
N ALA A 124 -2.80 5.90 -9.03
CA ALA A 124 -1.71 6.46 -8.25
C ALA A 124 -1.96 6.29 -6.75
N ILE A 125 -0.90 6.00 -6.00
CA ILE A 125 -0.92 5.97 -4.53
C ILE A 125 -0.40 7.32 -4.05
N LYS A 126 -1.21 8.05 -3.27
CA LYS A 126 -0.76 9.32 -2.68
C LYS A 126 0.42 9.06 -1.73
N ASN A 127 1.41 9.94 -1.74
CA ASN A 127 2.51 9.87 -0.77
C ASN A 127 1.96 10.01 0.66
N PRO A 128 2.42 9.20 1.63
CA PRO A 128 1.97 9.29 3.03
C PRO A 128 2.22 10.66 3.66
N TYR A 129 3.29 11.33 3.24
CA TYR A 129 3.66 12.68 3.63
C TYR A 129 3.93 13.53 2.39
N ALA A 130 3.60 14.82 2.46
CA ALA A 130 3.86 15.77 1.40
C ALA A 130 5.36 16.08 1.27
N LEU A 131 5.87 16.11 0.04
CA LEU A 131 7.20 16.66 -0.26
C LEU A 131 7.05 18.12 -0.71
N THR A 132 7.68 19.04 0.01
CA THR A 132 7.74 20.46 -0.36
C THR A 132 9.09 20.78 -0.97
N ILE A 133 9.09 21.30 -2.19
CA ILE A 133 10.31 21.80 -2.85
C ILE A 133 10.30 23.32 -2.73
N GLN A 134 11.36 23.89 -2.15
CA GLN A 134 11.52 25.33 -2.01
C GLN A 134 12.73 25.80 -2.81
N VAL A 135 12.58 26.95 -3.45
CA VAL A 135 13.65 27.61 -4.18
C VAL A 135 13.69 29.06 -3.74
N ASN A 136 14.86 29.54 -3.29
CA ASN A 136 15.02 30.88 -2.71
C ASN A 136 14.05 31.16 -1.56
N GLY A 137 13.74 30.14 -0.74
CA GLY A 137 12.78 30.25 0.36
C GLY A 137 11.30 30.31 -0.08
N VAL A 138 11.01 30.17 -1.38
CA VAL A 138 9.64 30.16 -1.91
C VAL A 138 9.24 28.72 -2.27
N PRO A 139 8.15 28.18 -1.70
CA PRO A 139 7.60 26.90 -2.10
C PRO A 139 7.20 26.90 -3.58
N GLN A 140 7.70 25.94 -4.36
CA GLN A 140 7.42 25.84 -5.79
C GLN A 140 6.20 24.96 -6.07
N THR A 141 6.19 23.74 -5.54
CA THR A 141 5.05 22.81 -5.63
C THR A 141 5.06 21.82 -4.47
N THR A 142 3.89 21.26 -4.16
CA THR A 142 3.74 20.13 -3.25
C THR A 142 3.54 18.86 -4.07
N TYR A 143 4.45 17.89 -3.95
CA TYR A 143 4.33 16.60 -4.64
C TYR A 143 3.54 15.59 -3.77
N THR A 144 2.36 15.21 -4.25
CA THR A 144 1.41 14.32 -3.53
C THR A 144 1.40 12.88 -4.04
N GLY A 145 2.18 12.55 -5.08
CA GLY A 145 2.20 11.22 -5.69
C GLY A 145 1.00 10.89 -6.61
N ALA A 146 0.01 11.78 -6.74
CA ALA A 146 -1.18 11.55 -7.55
C ALA A 146 -0.93 11.58 -9.08
N SER A 147 0.11 12.28 -9.52
CA SER A 147 0.52 12.39 -10.91
C SER A 147 2.03 12.57 -11.00
N ALA A 148 2.66 12.07 -12.05
CA ALA A 148 4.07 12.34 -12.31
C ALA A 148 4.31 13.85 -12.45
N GLN A 149 5.33 14.37 -11.76
CA GLN A 149 5.75 15.76 -11.88
C GLN A 149 7.23 15.81 -12.26
N SER A 150 7.57 16.74 -13.15
CA SER A 150 8.96 17.05 -13.49
C SER A 150 9.33 18.41 -12.89
N PHE A 151 10.44 18.45 -12.16
CA PHE A 151 10.97 19.68 -11.58
C PHE A 151 12.35 19.96 -12.15
N ASN A 152 12.42 20.90 -13.10
CA ASN A 152 13.69 21.29 -13.71
C ASN A 152 14.36 22.39 -12.87
N ILE A 153 15.53 22.08 -12.31
CA ILE A 153 16.39 23.01 -11.56
C ILE A 153 17.40 23.60 -12.54
N THR A 154 17.32 24.91 -12.77
CA THR A 154 18.34 25.67 -13.50
C THR A 154 18.93 26.74 -12.58
N PRO A 155 20.17 27.19 -12.82
CA PRO A 155 20.77 28.27 -12.06
C PRO A 155 19.85 29.51 -12.01
N GLU A 156 19.25 29.92 -13.14
CA GLU A 156 18.32 31.07 -13.14
C GLU A 156 17.13 30.83 -12.20
N LYS A 157 16.56 29.62 -12.20
CA LYS A 157 15.41 29.29 -11.35
C LYS A 157 15.74 29.35 -9.86
N ILE A 158 16.98 29.02 -9.47
CA ILE A 158 17.43 29.05 -8.08
C ILE A 158 18.21 30.31 -7.71
N GLY A 159 18.22 31.34 -8.55
CA GLY A 159 19.02 32.55 -8.31
C GLY A 159 20.53 32.28 -8.24
N ALA A 160 21.00 31.14 -8.74
CA ALA A 160 22.42 30.83 -8.88
C ALA A 160 22.93 31.34 -10.23
N MET A 161 24.20 31.73 -10.29
CA MET A 161 24.81 32.12 -11.56
C MET A 161 25.05 30.88 -12.44
N ALA A 162 24.62 30.95 -13.70
CA ALA A 162 24.65 29.81 -14.62
C ALA A 162 26.06 29.32 -14.96
N THR A 163 27.03 30.23 -15.02
CA THR A 163 28.45 29.93 -15.22
C THR A 163 29.29 31.08 -14.63
N SER A 164 30.48 30.77 -14.09
CA SER A 164 31.39 31.80 -13.56
C SER A 164 31.97 32.73 -14.65
N ALA A 165 31.84 32.38 -15.94
CA ALA A 165 32.09 33.23 -17.10
C ALA A 165 31.22 32.79 -18.30
N ILE A 166 30.58 33.73 -18.99
CA ILE A 166 29.77 33.48 -20.21
C ILE A 166 30.68 33.17 -21.40
N SER A 167 31.76 33.92 -21.53
CA SER A 167 32.79 33.70 -22.55
C SER A 167 34.04 34.50 -22.21
N SER A 168 35.18 34.09 -22.74
CA SER A 168 36.45 34.79 -22.63
C SER A 168 37.18 34.75 -23.97
N GLY A 169 38.10 35.68 -24.17
CA GLY A 169 38.96 35.67 -25.35
C GLY A 169 40.16 36.59 -25.17
N SER A 170 41.01 36.63 -26.20
CA SER A 170 42.20 37.47 -26.24
C SER A 170 42.54 37.89 -27.66
N ASN A 171 43.21 39.03 -27.79
CA ASN A 171 43.88 39.49 -29.01
C ASN A 171 45.17 40.22 -28.63
N ALA A 172 45.83 40.86 -29.60
CA ALA A 172 47.07 41.60 -29.37
C ALA A 172 46.95 42.74 -28.33
N ASN A 173 45.74 43.25 -28.10
CA ASN A 173 45.49 44.34 -27.16
C ASN A 173 45.15 43.87 -25.74
N GLY A 174 45.03 42.56 -25.50
CA GLY A 174 44.77 42.00 -24.17
C GLY A 174 43.76 40.85 -24.17
N ARG A 175 43.18 40.58 -22.99
CA ARG A 175 42.17 39.53 -22.76
C ARG A 175 40.91 40.08 -22.10
N TRP A 176 39.79 39.41 -22.28
CA TRP A 176 38.50 39.76 -21.65
C TRP A 176 37.78 38.54 -21.09
N ILE A 177 36.93 38.79 -20.09
CA ILE A 177 36.02 37.81 -19.48
C ILE A 177 34.65 38.46 -19.36
N LYS A 178 33.62 37.84 -19.94
CA LYS A 178 32.21 38.25 -19.86
C LYS A 178 31.49 37.50 -18.75
N PHE A 179 30.68 38.20 -17.99
CA PHE A 179 29.86 37.66 -16.92
C PHE A 179 28.36 37.83 -17.23
N PRO A 180 27.49 36.97 -16.67
CA PRO A 180 26.05 37.17 -16.71
C PRO A 180 25.64 38.56 -16.20
N GLY A 181 24.58 39.11 -16.79
CA GLY A 181 24.12 40.47 -16.49
C GLY A 181 24.79 41.58 -17.31
N GLY A 182 25.53 41.23 -18.36
CA GLY A 182 26.10 42.20 -19.29
C GLY A 182 27.35 42.91 -18.78
N PHE A 183 28.06 42.35 -17.79
CA PHE A 183 29.27 42.92 -17.20
C PHE A 183 30.54 42.20 -17.69
N MET A 184 31.61 42.92 -18.02
CA MET A 184 32.89 42.30 -18.37
C MET A 184 34.07 42.93 -17.64
N ILE A 185 35.13 42.13 -17.52
CA ILE A 185 36.46 42.57 -17.09
C ILE A 185 37.44 42.40 -18.26
N VAL A 186 38.22 43.44 -18.53
CA VAL A 186 39.27 43.50 -19.55
C VAL A 186 40.62 43.67 -18.85
N PHE A 187 41.62 42.91 -19.30
CA PHE A 187 43.00 43.03 -18.88
C PHE A 187 43.86 43.38 -20.09
N GLN A 188 44.67 44.43 -19.98
CA GLN A 188 45.54 44.90 -21.04
C GLN A 188 46.91 45.25 -20.45
N THR A 189 47.97 44.93 -21.19
CA THR A 189 49.34 45.30 -20.86
C THR A 189 49.92 46.07 -22.04
N VAL A 190 50.45 47.27 -21.78
CA VAL A 190 50.98 48.15 -22.81
C VAL A 190 52.38 48.58 -22.43
N THR A 191 53.35 48.38 -23.32
CA THR A 191 54.73 48.83 -23.13
C THR A 191 54.97 50.11 -23.92
N PHE A 192 55.44 51.14 -23.23
CA PHE A 192 55.85 52.41 -23.79
C PHE A 192 57.37 52.49 -23.80
N GLN A 193 57.94 52.65 -24.98
CA GLN A 193 59.38 52.84 -25.18
C GLN A 193 59.70 54.33 -25.36
N ASN A 194 60.96 54.69 -25.13
CA ASN A 194 61.47 56.04 -25.34
C ASN A 194 60.70 57.12 -24.55
N VAL A 195 60.21 56.77 -23.36
CA VAL A 195 59.57 57.72 -22.47
C VAL A 195 60.65 58.61 -21.86
N ARG A 196 60.63 59.91 -22.16
CA ARG A 196 61.57 60.87 -21.60
C ARG A 196 61.20 61.17 -20.16
N CYS A 197 62.17 61.22 -19.25
CA CYS A 197 62.00 61.64 -17.86
C CYS A 197 63.15 62.59 -17.49
N ASP A 198 63.21 63.70 -18.23
CA ASP A 198 64.26 64.71 -18.18
C ASP A 198 63.76 66.04 -17.58
N HIS A 199 62.44 66.23 -17.49
CA HIS A 199 61.87 67.45 -16.96
C HIS A 199 61.96 67.47 -15.43
N GLN A 200 62.81 68.33 -14.89
CA GLN A 200 63.00 68.46 -13.45
C GLN A 200 61.85 69.25 -12.81
N TRP A 201 61.22 68.68 -11.79
CA TRP A 201 60.25 69.34 -10.92
C TRP A 201 60.66 69.12 -9.46
N GLY A 202 61.32 70.12 -8.86
CA GLY A 202 61.97 69.95 -7.56
C GLY A 202 63.08 68.88 -7.62
N ASN A 203 62.95 67.85 -6.79
CA ASN A 203 63.91 66.73 -6.70
C ASN A 203 63.50 65.49 -7.51
N ILE A 204 62.44 65.58 -8.31
CA ILE A 204 61.97 64.49 -9.16
C ILE A 204 62.05 64.89 -10.63
N PHE A 205 62.08 63.88 -11.49
CA PHE A 205 62.06 64.04 -12.93
C PHE A 205 60.78 63.42 -13.48
N THR A 206 60.06 64.18 -14.29
CA THR A 206 58.74 63.80 -14.82
C THR A 206 58.81 63.56 -16.32
N SER A 207 57.83 62.81 -16.84
CA SER A 207 57.58 62.76 -18.28
C SER A 207 57.12 64.13 -18.76
N ALA A 208 58.01 64.88 -19.40
CA ALA A 208 57.82 66.26 -19.86
C ALA A 208 56.49 66.50 -20.61
N ASN A 209 55.97 65.46 -21.26
CA ASN A 209 54.66 65.44 -21.88
C ASN A 209 53.88 64.21 -21.42
N ASP A 210 52.56 64.26 -21.57
CA ASP A 210 51.71 63.10 -21.35
C ASP A 210 52.14 61.93 -22.25
N ILE A 211 52.21 60.74 -21.65
CA ILE A 211 52.31 59.48 -22.37
C ILE A 211 50.92 59.21 -22.95
N ARG A 212 50.83 59.34 -24.28
CA ARG A 212 49.60 59.17 -25.07
C ARG A 212 49.69 57.93 -25.96
N ASN A 213 48.65 57.65 -26.72
CA ASN A 213 48.54 56.49 -27.63
C ASN A 213 48.28 55.15 -26.93
N MET A 214 47.32 55.11 -26.00
CA MET A 214 46.83 53.84 -25.50
C MET A 214 46.10 53.07 -26.61
N PRO A 215 46.39 51.78 -26.83
CA PRO A 215 45.64 50.96 -27.77
C PRO A 215 44.20 50.76 -27.27
N ASN A 216 43.26 50.59 -28.20
CA ASN A 216 41.88 50.22 -27.88
C ASN A 216 41.83 48.97 -27.00
N PHE A 217 40.84 48.89 -26.11
CA PHE A 217 40.58 47.66 -25.37
C PHE A 217 40.39 46.47 -26.33
N PRO A 218 40.76 45.25 -25.92
CA PRO A 218 40.58 44.05 -26.72
C PRO A 218 39.11 43.76 -27.05
N LEU A 219 38.17 44.30 -26.26
CA LEU A 219 36.73 44.32 -26.54
C LEU A 219 36.12 45.66 -26.08
N ALA A 220 35.19 46.21 -26.87
CA ALA A 220 34.54 47.49 -26.58
C ALA A 220 33.46 47.37 -25.51
N PHE A 221 33.40 48.34 -24.58
CA PHE A 221 32.34 48.47 -23.59
C PHE A 221 31.13 49.21 -24.16
N SER A 222 29.92 48.89 -23.70
CA SER A 222 28.67 49.54 -24.10
C SER A 222 28.41 50.86 -23.35
N ALA A 223 29.10 51.09 -22.23
CA ALA A 223 29.15 52.36 -21.49
C ALA A 223 30.56 52.58 -20.88
N PRO A 224 30.89 53.79 -20.37
CA PRO A 224 32.20 54.05 -19.78
C PRO A 224 32.54 53.06 -18.64
N PRO A 225 33.66 52.33 -18.72
CA PRO A 225 34.07 51.39 -17.69
C PRO A 225 34.78 52.08 -16.53
N VAL A 226 34.85 51.40 -15.38
CA VAL A 226 35.74 51.70 -14.25
C VAL A 226 37.11 51.13 -14.55
N ILE A 227 38.17 51.90 -14.30
CA ILE A 227 39.51 51.55 -14.76
C ILE A 227 40.54 51.70 -13.63
N THR A 228 41.39 50.69 -13.49
CA THR A 228 42.57 50.71 -12.63
C THR A 228 43.82 50.52 -13.48
N ARG A 229 44.87 51.26 -13.15
CA ARG A 229 46.17 51.24 -13.85
C ARG A 229 47.27 50.95 -12.84
N SER A 230 48.24 50.14 -13.24
CA SER A 230 49.45 49.87 -12.45
C SER A 230 50.67 49.96 -13.36
N LEU A 231 51.74 50.57 -12.87
CA LEU A 231 52.97 50.78 -13.62
C LEU A 231 54.03 49.82 -13.11
N SER A 232 54.76 49.21 -14.04
CA SER A 232 55.94 48.39 -13.75
C SER A 232 57.12 48.90 -14.59
N PRO A 233 58.16 49.49 -13.98
CA PRO A 233 59.37 49.89 -14.69
C PRO A 233 60.09 48.66 -15.25
N MET A 234 60.62 48.76 -16.47
CA MET A 234 61.48 47.73 -17.04
C MET A 234 62.92 48.25 -17.12
N GLY A 235 63.78 47.72 -16.26
CA GLY A 235 65.24 47.76 -16.46
C GLY A 235 66.03 48.96 -15.92
N THR A 236 65.44 50.08 -15.50
CA THR A 236 66.25 51.20 -14.93
C THR A 236 65.49 52.13 -13.99
N GLY A 237 65.45 51.78 -12.69
CA GLY A 237 64.95 52.61 -11.59
C GLY A 237 63.43 52.66 -11.42
N ASP A 238 62.99 53.01 -10.22
CA ASP A 238 61.57 53.06 -9.85
C ASP A 238 60.87 54.28 -10.46
N CYS A 239 59.72 54.04 -11.07
CA CYS A 239 58.81 55.09 -11.56
C CYS A 239 57.41 54.87 -11.00
N TRP A 240 56.67 55.96 -10.79
CA TRP A 240 55.28 55.90 -10.35
C TRP A 240 54.37 56.74 -11.24
N LEU A 241 53.08 56.41 -11.24
CA LEU A 241 52.04 57.18 -11.91
C LEU A 241 51.85 58.52 -11.21
N MET A 242 51.75 59.58 -11.99
CA MET A 242 51.45 60.93 -11.50
C MET A 242 50.11 61.40 -12.07
N THR A 243 49.26 61.99 -11.23
CA THR A 243 48.00 62.62 -11.66
C THR A 243 48.26 64.05 -12.13
N LYS A 244 47.50 64.48 -13.13
CA LYS A 244 47.61 65.83 -13.70
C LYS A 244 47.05 66.87 -12.72
N ASP A 245 47.72 68.02 -12.65
CA ASP A 245 47.29 69.28 -12.01
C ASP A 245 47.23 69.32 -10.47
N THR A 246 48.36 69.69 -9.83
CA THR A 246 48.51 70.45 -8.56
C THR A 246 47.75 70.03 -7.29
N ASN A 247 46.94 68.99 -7.31
CA ASN A 247 46.33 68.35 -6.15
C ASN A 247 46.02 66.90 -6.53
N PRO A 248 46.31 65.91 -5.67
CA PRO A 248 46.15 64.50 -6.01
C PRO A 248 44.67 64.13 -6.13
N VAL A 249 44.09 64.33 -7.31
CA VAL A 249 42.76 63.82 -7.68
C VAL A 249 42.96 62.67 -8.67
N VAL A 250 42.40 61.52 -8.33
CA VAL A 250 42.46 60.28 -9.09
C VAL A 250 41.67 60.43 -10.39
N ASP A 251 42.35 60.60 -11.53
CA ASP A 251 41.69 60.67 -12.84
C ASP A 251 41.37 59.28 -13.39
N TYR A 252 40.09 59.05 -13.67
CA TYR A 252 39.49 57.73 -13.95
C TYR A 252 39.20 57.51 -15.45
N ARG A 253 39.68 58.36 -16.37
CA ARG A 253 39.29 58.29 -17.80
C ARG A 253 40.44 57.86 -18.72
N VAL A 254 40.30 56.72 -19.41
CA VAL A 254 41.31 56.21 -20.40
C VAL A 254 41.10 56.75 -21.81
N THR A 255 39.92 57.25 -22.16
CA THR A 255 39.61 57.56 -23.56
C THR A 255 40.00 58.97 -24.02
N SER A 256 40.54 59.82 -23.15
CA SER A 256 40.95 61.18 -23.56
C SER A 256 42.12 61.79 -22.77
N GLY A 257 42.60 61.14 -21.71
CA GLY A 257 43.71 61.61 -20.89
C GLY A 257 44.91 60.68 -21.04
N GLY A 258 46.04 61.20 -21.51
CA GLY A 258 47.32 60.52 -21.31
C GLY A 258 47.65 60.45 -19.81
N PHE A 259 48.76 59.81 -19.47
CA PHE A 259 49.26 59.78 -18.09
C PHE A 259 50.68 60.30 -18.04
N GLN A 260 51.06 60.84 -16.89
CA GLN A 260 52.44 61.20 -16.62
C GLN A 260 53.04 60.25 -15.61
N ILE A 261 54.36 60.15 -15.64
CA ILE A 261 55.12 59.39 -14.66
C ILE A 261 56.18 60.30 -14.04
N ALA A 262 56.65 59.90 -12.86
CA ALA A 262 57.76 60.53 -12.19
C ALA A 262 58.74 59.50 -11.66
N ARG A 263 59.99 59.94 -11.46
CA ARG A 263 61.10 59.16 -10.92
C ARG A 263 62.06 60.04 -10.13
N GLY A 264 62.88 59.44 -9.27
CA GLY A 264 63.86 60.16 -8.44
C GLY A 264 65.19 60.50 -9.14
N SER A 265 65.46 59.95 -10.32
CA SER A 265 66.71 60.18 -11.05
C SER A 265 66.46 60.59 -12.50
N HIS A 266 67.31 61.46 -13.04
CA HIS A 266 67.23 61.89 -14.45
C HIS A 266 67.39 60.69 -15.39
N SER A 267 66.60 60.65 -16.46
CA SER A 267 66.80 59.68 -17.54
C SER A 267 66.29 60.24 -18.87
N ASP A 268 67.16 60.19 -19.90
CA ASP A 268 66.80 60.66 -21.24
C ASP A 268 65.68 59.82 -21.86
N TYR A 269 65.75 58.50 -21.69
CA TYR A 269 64.75 57.56 -22.22
C TYR A 269 64.63 56.35 -21.31
N ILE A 270 63.39 55.98 -21.00
CA ILE A 270 63.07 54.73 -20.30
C ILE A 270 61.98 53.93 -21.01
N THR A 271 61.90 52.65 -20.65
CA THR A 271 60.80 51.76 -21.04
C THR A 271 59.94 51.46 -19.82
N VAL A 272 58.64 51.66 -19.94
CA VAL A 272 57.68 51.37 -18.88
C VAL A 272 56.56 50.51 -19.40
N THR A 273 56.06 49.61 -18.56
CA THR A 273 54.91 48.78 -18.87
C THR A 273 53.75 49.15 -17.96
N LEU A 274 52.59 49.39 -18.57
CA LEU A 274 51.35 49.71 -17.90
C LEU A 274 50.40 48.51 -17.98
N SER A 275 49.97 48.02 -16.83
CA SER A 275 48.88 47.06 -16.71
C SER A 275 47.57 47.80 -16.42
N VAL A 276 46.54 47.51 -17.22
CA VAL A 276 45.22 48.12 -17.14
C VAL A 276 44.18 47.05 -16.90
N ILE A 277 43.34 47.28 -15.91
CA ILE A 277 42.13 46.50 -15.66
C ILE A 277 40.95 47.44 -15.84
N ALA A 278 40.06 47.11 -16.77
CA ALA A 278 38.84 47.85 -17.02
C ALA A 278 37.63 46.96 -16.77
N MET A 279 36.60 47.50 -16.14
CA MET A 279 35.40 46.77 -15.72
C MET A 279 34.15 47.58 -16.05
N GLY A 280 33.15 46.96 -16.64
CA GLY A 280 31.96 47.69 -17.04
C GLY A 280 31.02 46.88 -17.93
N PRO A 281 29.93 47.50 -18.41
CA PRO A 281 28.96 46.82 -19.23
C PRO A 281 29.48 46.59 -20.66
N TYR A 282 29.08 45.47 -21.28
CA TYR A 282 29.44 45.09 -22.65
C TYR A 282 28.22 44.90 -23.56
#